data_AF-W4K4M5-F1
#
_entry.id   AF-W4K4M5-F1
#
_cell.length_a   1.000
_cell.length_b   1.000
_cell.length_c   1.000
_cell.angle_alpha   90.00
_cell.angle_beta   90.00
_cell.angle_gamma   90.00
#
_symmetry.space_group_name_H-M   'P 1'
#
loop_
_entity.id
_entity.type
_entity.pdbx_description
1 polymer ?
#
loop_
_entity_poly.entity_id
_entity_poly.type
_entity_poly.pdbx_seq_one_letter_code
_entity_poly.pdbx_strand_id
1 'polypeptide(L)'
;MQSEALLNREAIAYWTSFISTGKPSSAKLPASPSWEAFTGSENASRFRMTLTLGDDNATKSAIEQVSQFEVDRCAFWMQADITSQTRL
;
A
#
# COMPACT_ATOMS: atom_id res chain seq x y z
N MET A 1 -13.18 15.65 10.14
CA MET A 1 -12.44 16.75 9.45
C MET A 1 -12.51 16.51 7.94
N GLN A 2 -12.34 17.53 7.08
CA GLN A 2 -12.54 17.36 5.62
C GLN A 2 -11.44 16.48 5.00
N SER A 3 -10.18 16.63 5.43
CA SER A 3 -9.06 15.77 5.05
C SER A 3 -9.29 14.26 5.30
N GLU A 4 -9.89 13.89 6.44
CA GLU A 4 -10.24 12.49 6.75
C GLU A 4 -11.32 11.94 5.81
N ALA A 5 -12.31 12.76 5.47
CA ALA A 5 -13.37 12.37 4.55
C ALA A 5 -12.83 12.12 3.13
N LEU A 6 -11.85 12.93 2.69
CA LEU A 6 -11.14 12.72 1.43
C LEU A 6 -10.36 11.40 1.43
N LEU A 7 -9.57 11.15 2.48
CA LEU A 7 -8.81 9.90 2.60
C LEU A 7 -9.71 8.67 2.66
N ASN A 8 -10.82 8.75 3.38
CA ASN A 8 -11.80 7.67 3.45
C ASN A 8 -12.44 7.37 2.08
N ARG A 9 -12.86 8.41 1.34
CA ARG A 9 -13.40 8.24 -0.02
C ARG A 9 -12.39 7.59 -0.96
N GLU A 10 -11.14 7.99 -0.89
CA GLU A 10 -10.06 7.37 -1.67
C GLU A 10 -9.86 5.89 -1.30
N ALA A 11 -9.79 5.56 -0.01
CA ALA A 11 -9.64 4.18 0.46
C ALA A 11 -10.81 3.28 0.01
N ILE A 12 -12.05 3.77 0.12
CA ILE A 12 -13.24 3.06 -0.34
C ILE A 12 -13.20 2.84 -1.85
N ALA A 13 -12.78 3.84 -2.64
CA ALA A 13 -12.69 3.72 -4.09
C ALA A 13 -11.69 2.63 -4.52
N TYR A 14 -10.51 2.55 -3.88
CA TYR A 14 -9.57 1.46 -4.13
C TYR A 14 -10.15 0.09 -3.78
N TRP A 15 -10.78 -0.05 -2.61
CA TRP A 15 -11.33 -1.33 -2.17
C TRP A 15 -12.48 -1.82 -3.07
N THR A 16 -13.40 -0.93 -3.42
CA THR A 16 -14.52 -1.27 -4.31
C THR A 16 -14.07 -1.58 -5.73
N SER A 17 -13.06 -0.86 -6.26
CA SER A 17 -12.42 -1.20 -7.53
C SER A 17 -11.75 -2.58 -7.47
N PHE A 18 -11.06 -2.90 -6.38
CA PHE A 18 -10.42 -4.20 -6.19
C PHE A 18 -11.46 -5.34 -6.15
N ILE A 19 -12.54 -5.18 -5.38
CA ILE A 19 -13.61 -6.18 -5.29
C ILE A 19 -14.25 -6.43 -6.68
N SER A 20 -14.43 -5.38 -7.47
CA SER A 20 -15.11 -5.51 -8.77
C SER A 20 -14.22 -6.03 -9.90
N THR A 21 -12.91 -5.76 -9.87
CA THR A 21 -12.02 -6.01 -11.03
C THR A 21 -10.75 -6.78 -10.71
N GLY A 22 -10.45 -7.00 -9.43
CA GLY A 22 -9.15 -7.48 -8.95
C GLY A 22 -8.02 -6.44 -9.04
N LYS A 23 -8.30 -5.22 -9.52
CA LYS A 23 -7.31 -4.14 -9.66
C LYS A 23 -7.80 -2.88 -8.93
N PRO A 24 -7.11 -2.40 -7.87
CA PRO A 24 -7.55 -1.21 -7.15
C PRO A 24 -7.58 0.05 -8.04
N SER A 25 -6.77 0.09 -9.09
CA SER A 25 -6.62 1.25 -9.98
C SER A 25 -7.64 1.34 -11.11
N SER A 26 -8.49 0.32 -11.33
CA SER A 26 -9.41 0.29 -12.47
C SER A 26 -10.56 1.29 -12.36
N ALA A 27 -11.08 1.53 -11.16
CA ALA A 27 -12.17 2.45 -10.86
C ALA A 27 -11.86 3.35 -9.65
N LYS A 28 -10.56 3.65 -9.42
CA LYS A 28 -10.13 4.61 -8.40
C LYS A 28 -10.63 6.03 -8.71
N LEU A 29 -10.56 6.94 -7.73
CA LEU A 29 -10.85 8.35 -7.99
C LEU A 29 -9.84 8.94 -9.00
N PRO A 30 -10.24 9.90 -9.86
CA PRO A 30 -9.37 10.46 -10.88
C PRO A 30 -8.06 11.06 -10.32
N ALA A 31 -8.13 11.75 -9.19
CA ALA A 31 -6.98 12.40 -8.54
C ALA A 31 -6.08 11.44 -7.74
N SER A 32 -6.55 10.23 -7.44
CA SER A 32 -5.80 9.24 -6.67
C SER A 32 -4.63 8.68 -7.49
N PRO A 33 -3.47 8.37 -6.90
CA PRO A 33 -2.37 7.73 -7.61
C PRO A 33 -2.75 6.35 -8.18
N SER A 34 -1.99 5.84 -9.15
CA SER A 34 -2.19 4.46 -9.59
C SER A 34 -1.56 3.50 -8.59
N TRP A 35 -2.34 2.57 -8.06
CA TRP A 35 -1.86 1.43 -7.28
C TRP A 35 -1.26 0.38 -8.21
N GLU A 36 0.07 0.34 -8.27
CA GLU A 36 0.83 -0.63 -9.06
C GLU A 36 0.82 -2.02 -8.41
N ALA A 37 0.80 -3.07 -9.23
CA ALA A 37 0.82 -4.43 -8.72
C ALA A 37 2.19 -4.74 -8.08
N PHE A 38 2.16 -5.36 -6.91
CA PHE A 38 3.37 -5.91 -6.30
C PHE A 38 3.81 -7.14 -7.10
N THR A 39 4.92 -7.04 -7.83
CA THR A 39 5.38 -8.08 -8.78
C THR A 39 6.70 -8.71 -8.34
N GLY A 40 6.89 -8.85 -7.02
CA GLY A 40 8.16 -9.16 -6.39
C GLY A 40 9.05 -10.21 -7.08
N SER A 41 10.30 -9.82 -7.30
CA SER A 41 11.49 -10.69 -7.38
C SER A 41 12.76 -9.84 -7.46
N GLU A 42 12.67 -8.58 -7.93
CA GLU A 42 13.82 -7.67 -8.09
C GLU A 42 13.51 -6.25 -7.56
N ASN A 43 14.56 -5.52 -7.16
CA ASN A 43 14.52 -4.21 -6.47
C ASN A 43 13.66 -3.13 -7.13
N ALA A 44 13.34 -3.27 -8.41
CA ALA A 44 12.57 -2.30 -9.19
C ALA A 44 11.04 -2.47 -9.07
N SER A 45 10.54 -3.53 -8.44
CA SER A 45 9.12 -3.91 -8.57
C SER A 45 8.36 -4.07 -7.25
N ARG A 46 8.95 -3.58 -6.14
CA ARG A 46 8.38 -3.64 -4.78
C ARG A 46 7.85 -2.27 -4.38
N PHE A 47 6.67 -1.95 -4.89
CA PHE A 47 5.96 -0.74 -4.52
C PHE A 47 4.78 -1.06 -3.61
N ARG A 48 4.53 -0.18 -2.63
CA ARG A 48 3.31 -0.19 -1.83
C ARG A 48 2.55 1.11 -2.04
N MET A 49 1.24 1.06 -1.93
CA MET A 49 0.42 2.25 -1.75
C MET A 49 0.44 2.65 -0.27
N THR A 50 0.79 3.90 0.01
CA THR A 50 0.72 4.48 1.35
C THR A 50 -0.41 5.50 1.35
N LEU A 51 -1.51 5.17 2.03
CA LEU A 51 -2.66 6.07 2.18
C LEU A 51 -2.40 7.07 3.30
N THR A 52 -2.32 8.36 2.97
CA THR A 52 -1.88 9.39 3.91
C THR A 52 -2.82 10.58 3.92
N LEU A 53 -3.13 11.08 5.13
CA LEU A 53 -3.87 12.32 5.31
C LEU A 53 -3.13 13.47 4.62
N GLY A 54 -3.89 14.26 3.84
CA GLY A 54 -3.40 15.50 3.26
C GLY A 54 -4.04 16.72 3.91
N ASP A 55 -4.45 17.67 3.10
CA ASP A 55 -5.16 18.87 3.52
C ASP A 55 -6.67 18.74 3.22
N ASP A 56 -7.40 19.85 3.30
CA ASP A 56 -8.84 19.86 3.06
C ASP A 56 -9.22 19.75 1.58
N ASN A 57 -8.26 19.73 0.66
CA ASN A 57 -8.47 19.65 -0.78
C ASN A 57 -7.98 18.33 -1.40
N ALA A 58 -6.92 17.73 -0.86
CA ALA A 58 -6.32 16.52 -1.41
C ALA A 58 -5.73 15.60 -0.34
N THR A 59 -5.61 14.31 -0.68
CA THR A 59 -4.84 13.34 0.12
C THR A 59 -3.34 13.44 -0.23
N LYS A 60 -2.49 12.91 0.64
CA LYS A 60 -1.04 12.75 0.39
C LYS A 60 -0.69 11.30 0.07
N SER A 61 -1.67 10.53 -0.39
CA SER A 61 -1.45 9.13 -0.73
C SER A 61 -0.47 9.01 -1.89
N ALA A 62 0.44 8.05 -1.80
CA ALA A 62 1.53 7.91 -2.76
C ALA A 62 1.96 6.46 -2.92
N ILE A 63 2.62 6.20 -4.04
CA ILE A 63 3.39 4.98 -4.24
C ILE A 63 4.76 5.14 -3.60
N GLU A 64 5.10 4.20 -2.72
CA GLU A 64 6.37 4.15 -2.01
C GLU A 64 7.15 2.91 -2.42
N GLN A 65 8.42 3.11 -2.77
CA GLN A 65 9.34 2.00 -3.02
C GLN A 65 9.74 1.38 -1.68
N VAL A 66 9.53 0.07 -1.54
CA VAL A 66 10.01 -0.68 -0.38
C VAL A 66 11.52 -0.81 -0.47
N SER A 67 12.23 -0.26 0.50
CA SER A 67 13.70 -0.30 0.54
C SER A 67 14.22 -1.72 0.73
N GLN A 68 15.43 -2.00 0.22
CA GLN A 68 16.06 -3.30 0.44
C GLN A 68 16.32 -3.57 1.93
N PHE A 69 16.62 -2.54 2.72
CA PHE A 69 16.76 -2.67 4.17
C PHE A 69 15.48 -3.18 4.85
N GLU A 70 14.32 -2.68 4.44
CA GLU A 70 13.03 -3.16 4.97
C GLU A 70 12.78 -4.62 4.58
N VAL A 71 13.11 -4.99 3.33
CA VAL A 71 13.02 -6.38 2.84
C VAL A 71 13.90 -7.30 3.68
N ASP A 72 15.16 -6.95 3.89
CA ASP A 72 16.12 -7.77 4.64
C ASP A 72 15.66 -7.95 6.09
N ARG A 73 15.14 -6.89 6.70
CA ARG A 73 14.57 -6.94 8.05
C ARG A 73 13.36 -7.86 8.10
N CYS A 74 12.44 -7.77 7.14
CA CYS A 74 11.29 -8.67 7.07
C CYS A 74 11.73 -10.12 6.86
N ALA A 75 12.70 -10.36 5.98
CA ALA A 75 13.24 -11.69 5.72
C ALA A 75 13.85 -12.31 6.98
N PHE A 76 14.61 -11.53 7.77
CA PHE A 76 15.14 -11.97 9.05
C PHE A 76 14.04 -12.44 10.01
N TRP A 77 13.00 -11.63 10.23
CA TRP A 77 11.91 -11.98 11.14
C TRP A 77 11.08 -13.19 10.68
N MET A 78 11.06 -13.47 9.37
CA MET A 78 10.38 -14.64 8.80
C MET A 78 11.22 -15.93 8.83
N GLN A 79 12.46 -15.89 9.32
CA GLN A 79 13.30 -17.09 9.41
C GLN A 79 12.69 -18.12 10.38
N ALA A 80 12.81 -19.42 10.05
CA ALA A 80 12.27 -20.51 10.85
C ALA A 80 12.81 -20.49 12.30
N ASP A 81 14.11 -20.22 12.46
CA ASP A 81 14.75 -20.19 13.78
C ASP A 81 14.26 -19.02 14.64
N ILE A 82 13.92 -17.88 14.01
CA ILE A 82 13.40 -16.69 14.71
C ILE A 82 11.90 -16.87 15.04
N THR A 83 11.12 -17.39 14.10
CA THR A 83 9.69 -17.64 14.29
C THR A 83 9.43 -18.74 15.33
N SER A 84 10.28 -19.76 15.42
CA SER A 84 10.15 -20.82 16.44
C SER A 84 10.34 -20.31 17.87
N GLN A 85 11.17 -19.28 18.07
CA GLN A 85 11.41 -18.66 19.39
C GLN A 85 10.33 -17.66 19.81
N THR A 86 9.50 -17.20 18.88
CA THR A 86 8.49 -16.14 19.10
C THR A 86 7.06 -16.66 19.05
N ARG A 87 6.87 -17.95 18.81
CA ARG A 87 5.57 -18.63 18.84
C ARG A 87 5.14 -18.85 20.29
N LEU A 88 4.10 -18.13 20.71
CA LEU A 88 3.40 -18.34 21.99
C LEU A 88 2.57 -19.63 21.98
#